data_AF-A0AAV0LI98-F1
#
_entry.id   AF-A0AAV0LI98-F1
#
_cell.length_a   1.000
_cell.length_b   1.000
_cell.length_c   1.000
_cell.angle_alpha   90.00
_cell.angle_beta   90.00
_cell.angle_gamma   90.00
#
_symmetry.space_group_name_H-M   'P 1'
#
loop_
_entity.id
_entity.type
_entity.pdbx_description
1 polymer ?
#
loop_
_entity_poly.entity_id
_entity_poly.type
_entity_poly.pdbx_seq_one_letter_code
_entity_poly.pdbx_strand_id
1 'polypeptide(L)'
;MVRILLILAEISTFLHACEGDAVTKLSNEKIPYFNAPIFLQNKTQIGKVDEIFGPINESFFSIKMMEGIVASSYAPGDKFFIDPNKLLPLARFLPQPNFRGGGRGGGFRGRGAPRGGGGFRGRGPPRGGFRGRGRS
;
A
#
# COMPACT_ATOMS: atom_id res chain seq x y z
N MET A 1 21.88 -4.49 21.98
CA MET A 1 20.96 -5.46 21.35
C MET A 1 19.60 -5.28 21.99
N VAL A 2 18.75 -4.43 21.43
CA VAL A 2 17.39 -4.23 21.94
C VAL A 2 16.64 -5.53 21.71
N ARG A 3 16.35 -6.28 22.77
CA ARG A 3 15.37 -7.37 22.72
C ARG A 3 14.03 -6.72 22.40
N ILE A 4 13.71 -6.62 21.11
CA ILE A 4 12.34 -6.42 20.67
C ILE A 4 11.62 -7.66 21.17
N LEU A 5 10.99 -7.54 22.34
CA LEU A 5 9.96 -8.47 22.76
C LEU A 5 8.94 -8.42 21.62
N LEU A 6 8.93 -9.45 20.77
CA LEU A 6 7.86 -9.68 19.81
C LEU A 6 6.60 -9.91 20.64
N ILE A 7 5.92 -8.81 20.96
CA ILE A 7 4.61 -8.81 21.58
C ILE A 7 3.65 -9.10 20.44
N LEU A 8 2.99 -10.25 20.51
CA LEU A 8 1.93 -10.58 19.58
C LEU A 8 0.63 -9.94 20.06
N ALA A 9 -0.18 -9.44 19.14
CA ALA A 9 -1.52 -8.93 19.43
C ALA A 9 -2.56 -10.01 19.10
N GLU A 10 -3.60 -10.11 19.92
CA GLU A 10 -4.78 -10.91 19.60
C GLU A 10 -5.44 -10.35 18.34
N ILE A 11 -5.77 -11.22 17.38
CA ILE A 11 -6.32 -10.83 16.09
C ILE A 11 -7.66 -11.46 15.78
N SER A 12 -7.89 -12.70 16.22
CA SER A 12 -9.09 -13.45 15.86
C SER A 12 -9.42 -14.56 16.82
N THR A 13 -10.65 -15.05 16.71
CA THR A 13 -11.10 -16.30 17.32
C THR A 13 -11.46 -17.33 16.27
N PHE A 14 -11.11 -18.59 16.52
CA PHE A 14 -11.46 -19.72 15.66
C PHE A 14 -12.99 -19.91 15.63
N LEU A 15 -13.51 -20.22 14.44
CA LEU A 15 -14.91 -20.58 14.24
C LEU A 15 -15.07 -22.06 13.88
N HIS A 16 -14.49 -22.47 12.76
CA HIS A 16 -14.53 -23.84 12.27
C HIS A 16 -13.43 -24.08 11.24
N ALA A 17 -13.15 -25.34 10.95
CA ALA A 17 -12.27 -25.74 9.85
C ALA A 17 -13.08 -25.82 8.54
N CYS A 18 -12.49 -25.37 7.43
CA CYS A 18 -13.06 -25.50 6.09
C CYS A 18 -11.95 -25.91 5.12
N GLU A 19 -12.08 -27.07 4.48
CA GLU A 19 -11.13 -27.57 3.47
C GLU A 19 -9.65 -27.62 3.92
N GLY A 20 -9.41 -27.79 5.22
CA GLY A 20 -8.07 -27.83 5.82
C GLY A 20 -7.58 -26.50 6.36
N ASP A 21 -8.25 -25.39 6.04
CA ASP A 21 -7.97 -24.07 6.58
C ASP A 21 -8.79 -23.78 7.85
N ALA A 22 -8.30 -22.86 8.66
CA ALA A 22 -9.03 -22.35 9.81
C ALA A 22 -9.81 -21.09 9.43
N VAL A 23 -11.13 -21.11 9.57
CA VAL A 23 -11.98 -19.93 9.41
C VAL A 23 -12.10 -19.23 10.75
N THR A 24 -11.85 -17.92 10.76
CA THR A 24 -11.74 -17.14 11.99
C THR A 24 -12.52 -15.84 11.92
N LYS A 25 -13.05 -15.39 13.06
CA LYS A 25 -13.68 -14.09 13.22
C LYS A 25 -12.64 -13.07 13.62
N LEU A 26 -12.53 -11.98 12.87
CA LEU A 26 -11.65 -10.86 13.22
C LEU A 26 -12.18 -10.18 14.49
N SER A 27 -11.33 -10.06 15.51
CA SER A 27 -11.65 -9.38 16.77
C SER A 27 -10.92 -8.03 16.93
N ASN A 28 -10.09 -7.67 15.96
CA ASN A 28 -9.30 -6.43 15.95
C ASN A 28 -9.90 -5.37 15.02
N GLU A 29 -9.71 -4.09 15.35
CA GLU A 29 -10.12 -2.96 14.50
C GLU A 29 -9.32 -2.85 13.19
N LYS A 30 -8.10 -3.41 13.18
CA LYS A 30 -7.20 -3.38 12.03
C LYS A 30 -7.28 -4.68 11.24
N ILE A 31 -7.12 -4.57 9.93
CA ILE A 31 -7.16 -5.69 8.99
C ILE A 31 -5.77 -6.32 8.87
N PRO A 32 -5.61 -7.65 8.94
CA PRO A 32 -4.30 -8.27 8.76
C PRO A 32 -3.80 -8.15 7.31
N TYR A 33 -2.48 -8.16 7.12
CA TYR A 33 -1.92 -8.33 5.77
C TYR A 33 -2.17 -9.75 5.26
N PHE A 34 -2.38 -9.89 3.95
CA PHE A 34 -2.29 -11.19 3.29
C PHE A 34 -0.94 -11.85 3.54
N ASN A 35 -0.94 -13.18 3.67
CA ASN A 35 0.24 -13.99 4.01
C ASN A 35 0.94 -13.63 5.33
N ALA A 36 0.32 -12.83 6.20
CA ALA A 36 0.89 -12.54 7.51
C ALA A 36 0.92 -13.81 8.37
N PRO A 37 2.04 -14.12 9.05
CA PRO A 37 2.12 -15.25 9.96
C PRO A 37 1.13 -15.13 11.12
N ILE A 38 0.45 -16.22 11.43
CA ILE A 38 -0.46 -16.34 12.56
C ILE A 38 0.13 -17.29 13.59
N PHE A 39 -0.05 -16.96 14.86
CA PHE A 39 0.57 -17.61 16.00
C PHE A 39 -0.45 -17.96 17.09
N LEU A 40 -0.07 -18.90 17.94
CA LEU A 40 -0.68 -19.10 19.26
C LEU A 40 -0.07 -18.14 20.29
N GLN A 41 -0.67 -18.08 21.49
CA GLN A 41 -0.18 -17.23 22.59
C GLN A 41 1.27 -17.54 22.99
N ASN A 42 1.68 -18.80 22.89
CA ASN A 42 3.04 -19.26 23.15
C ASN A 42 4.03 -18.93 22.02
N LYS A 43 3.62 -18.16 21.01
CA LYS A 43 4.39 -17.76 19.82
C LYS A 43 4.70 -18.88 18.84
N THR A 44 4.07 -20.04 18.97
CA THR A 44 4.12 -21.08 17.92
C THR A 44 3.38 -20.59 16.70
N GLN A 45 4.05 -20.52 15.55
CA GLN A 45 3.41 -20.20 14.29
C GLN A 45 2.53 -21.37 13.85
N ILE A 46 1.31 -21.09 13.38
CA ILE A 46 0.34 -22.12 12.97
C ILE A 46 -0.03 -22.08 11.49
N GLY A 47 0.20 -20.94 10.86
CA GLY A 47 -0.22 -20.71 9.49
C GLY A 47 0.04 -19.28 9.06
N LYS A 48 -0.66 -18.88 8.01
CA LYS A 48 -0.65 -17.51 7.51
C LYS A 48 -2.04 -17.13 6.97
N VAL A 49 -2.34 -15.83 6.98
CA VAL A 49 -3.59 -15.31 6.40
C VAL A 49 -3.64 -15.61 4.90
N ASP A 50 -4.76 -16.13 4.40
CA ASP A 50 -4.95 -16.42 2.97
C ASP A 50 -6.04 -15.54 2.36
N GLU A 51 -7.27 -15.64 2.84
CA GLU A 51 -8.42 -14.89 2.34
C GLU A 51 -9.06 -14.03 3.44
N ILE A 52 -9.48 -12.81 3.10
CA ILE A 52 -10.20 -11.90 4.01
C ILE A 52 -11.57 -11.62 3.38
N PHE A 53 -12.63 -11.87 4.13
CA PHE A 53 -14.00 -11.82 3.61
C PHE A 53 -15.01 -11.40 4.68
N GLY A 54 -16.28 -11.30 4.28
CA GLY A 54 -17.37 -10.81 5.13
C GLY A 54 -17.53 -9.29 5.08
N PRO A 55 -18.58 -8.76 5.74
CA PRO A 55 -18.84 -7.33 5.77
C PRO A 55 -17.78 -6.60 6.62
N ILE A 56 -17.60 -5.31 6.37
CA ILE A 56 -16.52 -4.50 6.97
C ILE A 56 -16.63 -4.33 8.49
N ASN A 57 -17.84 -4.48 9.04
CA ASN A 57 -18.14 -4.43 10.48
C ASN A 57 -18.05 -5.79 11.17
N GLU A 58 -18.02 -6.88 10.40
CA GLU A 58 -17.92 -8.25 10.89
C GLU A 58 -17.11 -9.07 9.90
N SER A 59 -15.80 -8.79 9.85
CA SER A 59 -14.89 -9.44 8.91
C SER A 59 -14.38 -10.76 9.45
N PHE A 60 -14.05 -11.65 8.52
CA PHE A 60 -13.48 -12.96 8.76
C PHE A 60 -12.21 -13.10 7.93
N PHE A 61 -11.36 -14.05 8.30
CA PHE A 61 -10.30 -14.49 7.41
C PHE A 61 -10.00 -15.98 7.59
N SER A 62 -9.56 -16.59 6.49
CA SER A 62 -9.00 -17.93 6.50
C SER A 62 -7.52 -17.88 6.83
N ILE A 63 -7.07 -18.89 7.56
CA ILE A 63 -5.65 -19.15 7.79
C ILE A 63 -5.30 -20.42 7.03
N LYS A 64 -4.35 -20.30 6.11
CA LYS A 64 -3.71 -21.45 5.50
C LYS A 64 -2.78 -22.11 6.51
N MET A 65 -3.12 -23.32 6.93
CA MET A 65 -2.37 -24.07 7.93
C MET A 65 -0.96 -24.41 7.44
N MET A 66 0.02 -24.42 8.35
CA MET A 66 1.32 -24.99 8.04
C MET A 66 1.24 -26.52 7.98
N GLU A 67 2.25 -27.14 7.36
CA GLU A 67 2.39 -28.59 7.38
C GLU A 67 2.42 -29.14 8.81
N GLY A 68 1.69 -30.24 9.03
CA GLY A 68 1.58 -30.89 10.33
C GLY A 68 0.61 -30.22 11.31
N ILE A 69 -0.03 -29.12 10.92
CA ILE A 69 -1.04 -28.43 11.74
C ILE A 69 -2.42 -28.65 11.11
N VAL A 70 -3.37 -29.10 11.92
CA VAL A 70 -4.69 -29.52 11.45
C VAL A 70 -5.73 -28.56 12.00
N ALA A 71 -6.44 -27.84 11.14
CA ALA A 71 -7.42 -26.83 11.58
C ALA A 71 -8.52 -27.41 12.50
N SER A 72 -8.92 -28.67 12.31
CA SER A 72 -9.93 -29.33 13.15
C SER A 72 -9.46 -29.69 14.56
N SER A 73 -8.19 -29.46 14.92
CA SER A 73 -7.71 -29.63 16.29
C SER A 73 -8.07 -28.46 17.21
N TYR A 74 -8.56 -27.34 16.65
CA TYR A 74 -8.96 -26.16 17.40
C TYR A 74 -10.46 -26.17 17.70
N ALA A 75 -10.85 -25.51 18.79
CA ALA A 75 -12.23 -25.36 19.23
C ALA A 75 -12.74 -23.93 18.96
N PRO A 76 -14.04 -23.75 18.70
CA PRO A 76 -14.63 -22.42 18.56
C PRO A 76 -14.29 -21.53 19.77
N GLY A 77 -13.77 -20.33 19.49
CA GLY A 77 -13.32 -19.39 20.51
C GLY A 77 -11.81 -19.42 20.80
N ASP A 78 -11.06 -20.41 20.30
CA ASP A 78 -9.60 -20.43 20.42
C ASP A 78 -8.99 -19.17 19.80
N LYS A 79 -8.03 -18.56 20.51
CA LYS A 79 -7.47 -17.26 20.16
C LYS A 79 -6.21 -17.40 19.33
N PHE A 80 -6.12 -16.58 18.29
CA PHE A 80 -4.93 -16.46 17.47
C PHE A 80 -4.34 -15.06 17.52
N PHE A 81 -3.05 -14.99 17.20
CA PHE A 81 -2.21 -13.82 17.41
C PHE A 81 -1.38 -13.49 16.18
N ILE A 82 -1.01 -12.22 16.04
CA ILE A 82 -0.24 -11.69 14.90
C ILE A 82 0.78 -10.65 15.38
N ASP A 83 1.84 -10.43 14.60
CA ASP A 83 2.71 -9.27 14.78
C ASP A 83 1.92 -7.97 14.52
N PRO A 84 1.87 -7.02 15.48
CA PRO A 84 1.17 -5.74 15.30
C PRO A 84 1.61 -4.93 14.07
N ASN A 85 2.85 -5.13 13.59
CA ASN A 85 3.35 -4.49 12.37
C ASN A 85 2.76 -5.08 11.09
N LYS A 86 2.04 -6.20 11.18
CA LYS A 86 1.32 -6.87 10.10
C LYS A 86 -0.18 -6.58 10.16
N LEU A 87 -0.53 -5.35 10.54
CA LEU A 87 -1.90 -4.85 10.55
C LEU A 87 -2.02 -3.56 9.71
N LEU A 88 -3.14 -3.44 8.99
CA LEU A 88 -3.52 -2.32 8.15
C LEU A 88 -4.70 -1.56 8.80
N PRO A 89 -4.67 -0.22 8.86
CA PRO A 89 -5.80 0.54 9.35
C PRO A 89 -7.02 0.39 8.43
N LEU A 90 -8.22 0.23 9.00
CA LEU A 90 -9.48 0.03 8.28
C LEU A 90 -9.74 1.10 7.20
N ALA A 91 -9.33 2.35 7.46
CA ALA A 91 -9.47 3.47 6.52
C ALA A 91 -8.82 3.22 5.14
N ARG A 92 -7.89 2.26 5.01
CA ARG A 92 -7.31 1.85 3.72
C ARG A 92 -8.33 1.18 2.79
N PHE A 93 -9.40 0.62 3.37
CA PHE A 93 -10.44 -0.13 2.67
C PHE A 93 -11.75 0.66 2.52
N LEU A 94 -11.80 1.88 3.07
CA LEU A 94 -12.94 2.79 2.91
C LEU A 94 -12.69 3.78 1.77
N PRO A 95 -13.74 4.30 1.11
CA PRO A 95 -13.60 5.41 0.17
C PRO A 95 -12.89 6.57 0.84
N GLN A 96 -11.74 6.95 0.31
CA GLN A 96 -11.05 8.13 0.80
C GLN A 96 -11.73 9.38 0.24
N PRO A 97 -11.87 10.45 1.02
CA PRO A 97 -12.31 11.73 0.47
C PRO A 97 -11.37 12.10 -0.67
N ASN A 98 -11.94 12.38 -1.85
CA ASN A 98 -11.18 12.80 -3.02
C ASN A 98 -10.47 14.12 -2.72
N PHE A 99 -9.23 14.05 -2.21
CA PHE A 99 -8.30 15.16 -2.33
C PHE A 99 -7.86 15.22 -3.79
N ARG A 100 -8.73 15.77 -4.64
CA ARG A 100 -8.31 16.42 -5.88
C ARG A 100 -7.16 17.34 -5.48
N GLY A 101 -5.97 17.06 -6.00
CA GLY A 101 -4.75 17.73 -5.61
C GLY A 101 -4.94 19.23 -5.53
N GLY A 102 -4.82 19.77 -4.31
CA GLY A 102 -4.33 21.12 -4.15
C GLY A 102 -2.99 21.18 -4.88
N GLY A 103 -2.94 21.97 -5.95
CA GLY A 103 -1.79 22.03 -6.84
C GLY A 103 -0.50 22.15 -6.05
N ARG A 104 0.42 21.23 -6.30
CA ARG A 104 1.85 21.48 -6.05
C ARG A 104 2.34 22.46 -7.12
N GLY A 105 1.92 23.71 -6.98
CA GLY A 105 2.50 24.88 -7.61
C GLY A 105 2.95 25.80 -6.49
N GLY A 106 4.16 25.56 -5.98
CA GLY A 106 4.74 26.36 -4.92
C GLY A 106 4.78 27.84 -5.30
N GLY A 107 4.37 28.68 -4.35
CA GLY A 107 4.48 30.12 -4.51
C GLY A 107 5.93 30.55 -4.71
N PHE A 108 6.17 31.35 -5.74
CA PHE A 108 7.32 32.25 -5.78
C PHE A 108 6.86 33.64 -6.22
N ARG A 109 6.65 34.48 -5.20
CA ARG A 109 7.16 35.84 -5.06
C ARG A 109 7.17 36.74 -6.31
N GLY A 110 6.33 37.78 -6.26
CA GLY A 110 6.84 39.14 -6.34
C GLY A 110 6.94 39.80 -7.72
N ARG A 111 6.04 40.75 -7.96
CA ARG A 111 6.34 42.15 -8.30
C ARG A 111 7.69 42.42 -9.02
N GLY A 112 7.58 42.75 -10.32
CA GLY A 112 8.36 43.81 -10.96
C GLY A 112 9.65 43.44 -11.70
N ALA A 113 9.63 43.59 -13.04
CA ALA A 113 10.55 44.42 -13.85
C ALA A 113 10.48 44.03 -15.34
N PRO A 114 10.32 44.98 -16.29
CA PRO A 114 10.60 44.75 -17.70
C PRO A 114 12.10 45.03 -17.96
N ARG A 115 12.87 43.99 -18.24
CA ARG A 115 14.20 44.05 -18.85
C ARG A 115 14.14 43.06 -20.00
N GLY A 116 13.96 43.48 -21.25
CA GLY A 116 14.91 44.31 -21.98
C GLY A 116 16.11 43.45 -22.34
N GLY A 117 16.18 42.91 -23.56
CA GLY A 117 17.36 42.19 -24.03
C GLY A 117 17.14 41.26 -25.23
N GLY A 118 17.35 41.82 -26.42
CA GLY A 118 17.79 41.21 -27.69
C GLY A 118 17.66 39.70 -27.93
N GLY A 119 16.96 39.34 -29.00
CA GLY A 119 17.00 38.00 -29.58
C GLY A 119 16.49 38.01 -31.02
N PHE A 120 17.43 38.18 -31.95
CA PHE A 120 17.27 38.24 -33.40
C PHE A 120 16.30 37.18 -33.95
N ARG A 121 15.17 37.64 -34.52
CA ARG A 121 14.34 36.89 -35.47
C ARG A 121 14.75 37.31 -36.89
N GLY A 122 15.23 36.38 -37.70
CA GLY A 122 15.62 36.72 -39.07
C GLY A 122 16.03 35.53 -39.92
N ARG A 123 15.18 34.51 -39.98
CA ARG A 123 15.21 33.45 -40.99
C ARG A 123 14.96 34.10 -42.36
N GLY A 124 15.95 34.13 -43.25
CA GLY A 124 15.77 34.54 -44.67
C GLY A 124 14.85 33.57 -45.43
N PRO A 125 14.65 33.68 -46.77
CA PRO A 125 15.21 34.57 -47.82
C PRO A 125 14.03 35.29 -48.58
N PRO A 126 14.00 35.70 -49.89
CA PRO A 126 14.97 35.63 -51.01
C PRO A 126 15.05 36.92 -51.91
N ARG A 127 15.75 36.80 -53.06
CA ARG A 127 15.95 37.77 -54.17
C ARG A 127 17.19 38.65 -53.99
N GLY A 128 18.09 38.83 -54.96
CA GLY A 128 18.11 38.47 -56.38
C GLY A 128 19.15 39.39 -57.07
N GLY A 129 19.76 38.91 -58.15
CA GLY A 129 20.68 39.68 -59.02
C GLY A 129 22.11 39.74 -58.49
N PHE A 130 23.15 39.91 -59.29
CA PHE A 130 23.29 40.10 -60.74
C PHE A 130 24.81 40.00 -61.02
N ARG A 131 25.18 39.29 -62.11
CA ARG A 131 26.39 39.48 -62.96
C ARG A 131 27.78 39.59 -62.29
N GLY A 132 28.64 38.61 -62.57
CA GLY A 132 29.79 38.81 -63.49
C GLY A 132 31.06 39.05 -62.67
N ARG A 133 32.29 38.74 -63.06
CA ARG A 133 32.96 38.33 -64.30
C ARG A 133 34.38 37.94 -63.83
N GLY A 134 34.95 36.84 -64.33
CA GLY A 134 36.32 36.46 -63.97
C GLY A 134 37.38 37.39 -64.54
N ARG A 135 38.60 37.36 -63.98
CA ARG A 135 39.87 37.06 -64.69
C ARG A 135 41.09 37.40 -63.84
N SER A 136 42.09 36.51 -64.00
CA SER A 136 43.54 36.62 -63.75
C SER A 136 44.00 36.54 -62.30
#